data_AF-A0AA88EEZ4-F1
#
_entry.id   AF-A0AA88EEZ4-F1
#
_cell.length_a   1.000
_cell.length_b   1.000
_cell.length_c   1.000
_cell.angle_alpha   90.00
_cell.angle_beta   90.00
_cell.angle_gamma   90.00
#
_symmetry.space_group_name_H-M   'P 1'
#
loop_
_entity.id
_entity.type
_entity.pdbx_description
1 polymer ?
#
loop_
_entity_poly.entity_id
_entity_poly.type
_entity_poly.pdbx_seq_one_letter_code
_entity_poly.pdbx_strand_id
1 'polypeptide(L)'
;MEAQQDEFDKFRQGNLSVAEAVKKFEQLARLCPHLISSERDKVRRMMRMFHSDLAVVISSGPHPPLTVAECVSRAIRAEYWVGQNKEQQAKFFKEKKEEKTQAKQNQARLGQTPQQKGGQGNQQNFPQKKNAPDSNSYLTCQKCGRRHPGDCRAETSHYFLCGKEGHYARTCYLNPQNPQNQQRRQGSQLHAAQMKLEGPAVTTRLS
;
A
#
# COMPACT_ATOMS: atom_id res chain seq x y z
N MET A 1 13.17 -19.34 -36.23
CA MET A 1 11.78 -19.01 -35.83
C MET A 1 11.56 -19.13 -34.34
N GLU A 2 12.08 -20.18 -33.68
CA GLU A 2 11.90 -20.40 -32.23
C GLU A 2 12.36 -19.21 -31.36
N ALA A 3 13.53 -18.61 -31.67
CA ALA A 3 14.02 -17.43 -30.95
C ALA A 3 13.08 -16.20 -31.02
N GLN A 4 12.39 -16.00 -32.15
CA GLN A 4 11.44 -14.89 -32.30
C GLN A 4 10.14 -15.14 -31.54
N GLN A 5 9.69 -16.40 -31.50
CA GLN A 5 8.53 -16.81 -30.72
C GLN A 5 8.80 -16.66 -29.21
N ASP A 6 9.99 -17.05 -28.76
CA ASP A 6 10.44 -16.89 -27.38
C ASP A 6 10.54 -15.40 -27.00
N GLU A 7 11.15 -14.57 -27.87
CA GLU A 7 11.18 -13.12 -27.67
C GLU A 7 9.77 -12.55 -27.55
N PHE A 8 8.84 -13.00 -28.40
CA PHE A 8 7.46 -12.51 -28.37
C PHE A 8 6.68 -12.96 -27.12
N ASP A 9 6.98 -14.13 -26.54
CA ASP A 9 6.33 -14.60 -25.30
C ASP A 9 6.85 -13.90 -24.06
N LYS A 10 8.15 -13.66 -24.03
CA LYS A 10 8.82 -12.95 -22.95
C LYS A 10 8.74 -11.44 -23.09
N PHE A 11 8.23 -10.92 -24.21
CA PHE A 11 8.15 -9.49 -24.42
C PHE A 11 7.32 -8.80 -23.32
N ARG A 12 7.93 -7.79 -22.71
CA ARG A 12 7.32 -6.90 -21.72
C ARG A 12 7.67 -5.46 -22.11
N GLN A 13 6.79 -4.53 -21.77
CA GLN A 13 6.97 -3.11 -22.04
C GLN A 13 8.31 -2.57 -21.49
N GLY A 14 8.72 -2.99 -20.29
CA GLY A 14 10.00 -2.56 -19.71
C GLY A 14 10.07 -1.03 -19.56
N ASN A 15 11.17 -0.39 -19.95
CA ASN A 15 11.29 1.07 -19.85
C ASN A 15 10.69 1.82 -21.06
N LEU A 16 10.06 1.11 -22.00
CA LEU A 16 9.44 1.72 -23.17
C LEU A 16 8.14 2.42 -22.80
N SER A 17 7.83 3.51 -23.50
CA SER A 17 6.49 4.07 -23.48
C SER A 17 5.48 3.07 -24.06
N VAL A 18 4.20 3.25 -23.75
CA VAL A 18 3.12 2.42 -24.31
C VAL A 18 3.17 2.44 -25.84
N ALA A 19 3.39 3.62 -26.45
CA ALA A 19 3.46 3.75 -27.90
C ALA A 19 4.61 2.95 -28.52
N GLU A 20 5.81 3.03 -27.95
CA GLU A 20 6.98 2.29 -28.41
C GLU A 20 6.80 0.77 -28.21
N ALA A 21 6.25 0.39 -27.06
CA ALA A 21 5.99 -1.01 -26.76
C ALA A 21 4.95 -1.61 -27.71
N VAL A 22 3.88 -0.87 -28.03
CA VAL A 22 2.88 -1.28 -29.03
C VAL A 22 3.52 -1.45 -30.40
N LYS A 23 4.37 -0.51 -30.82
CA LYS A 23 5.08 -0.60 -32.11
C LYS A 23 5.98 -1.85 -32.18
N LYS A 24 6.75 -2.13 -31.12
CA LYS A 24 7.59 -3.34 -31.05
C LYS A 24 6.73 -4.62 -31.01
N PHE A 25 5.63 -4.61 -30.26
CA PHE A 25 4.68 -5.72 -30.22
C PHE A 25 4.14 -6.04 -31.62
N GLU A 26 3.75 -5.04 -32.41
CA GLU A 26 3.25 -5.26 -33.76
C GLU A 26 4.31 -5.80 -34.73
N GLN A 27 5.58 -5.44 -34.54
CA GLN A 27 6.68 -6.03 -35.30
C GLN A 27 6.82 -7.52 -34.99
N LEU A 28 6.82 -7.89 -33.71
CA LEU A 28 6.90 -9.30 -33.30
C LEU A 28 5.65 -10.09 -33.70
N ALA A 29 4.47 -9.47 -33.63
CA ALA A 29 3.22 -10.04 -34.09
C ALA A 29 3.23 -10.41 -35.58
N ARG A 30 3.85 -9.57 -36.42
CA ARG A 30 4.03 -9.85 -37.85
C ARG A 30 4.94 -11.05 -38.11
N LEU A 31 5.93 -11.27 -37.25
CA LEU A 31 6.84 -12.42 -37.34
C LEU A 31 6.22 -13.72 -36.82
N CYS A 32 5.24 -13.62 -35.92
CA CYS A 32 4.60 -14.77 -35.27
C CYS A 32 3.05 -14.74 -35.38
N PRO A 33 2.47 -14.73 -36.59
CA PRO A 33 1.02 -14.59 -36.77
C PRO A 33 0.22 -15.75 -36.15
N HIS A 34 0.80 -16.95 -36.12
CA HIS A 34 0.18 -18.13 -35.50
C HIS A 34 0.07 -18.04 -33.97
N LEU A 35 0.83 -17.16 -33.31
CA LEU A 35 0.71 -16.92 -31.86
C LEU A 35 -0.40 -15.93 -31.51
N ILE A 36 -1.03 -15.31 -32.52
CA ILE A 36 -2.04 -14.27 -32.37
C ILE A 36 -3.15 -14.46 -33.42
N SER A 37 -3.75 -15.65 -33.42
CA SER A 37 -4.74 -16.03 -34.44
C SER A 37 -6.04 -15.22 -34.39
N SER A 38 -6.34 -14.55 -33.27
CA SER A 38 -7.54 -13.73 -33.11
C SER A 38 -7.25 -12.38 -32.45
N GLU A 39 -8.15 -11.41 -32.65
CA GLU A 39 -8.07 -10.11 -31.95
C GLU A 39 -8.08 -10.30 -30.44
N ARG A 40 -8.90 -11.21 -29.93
CA ARG A 40 -8.98 -11.52 -28.50
C ARG A 40 -7.64 -12.03 -27.97
N ASP A 41 -6.90 -12.83 -28.73
CA ASP A 41 -5.58 -13.31 -28.33
C ASP A 41 -4.54 -12.19 -28.38
N LYS A 42 -4.67 -11.28 -29.36
CA LYS A 42 -3.86 -10.06 -29.44
C LYS A 42 -4.03 -9.21 -28.19
N VAL A 43 -5.27 -8.94 -27.78
CA VAL A 43 -5.58 -8.16 -26.57
C VAL A 43 -5.06 -8.86 -25.32
N ARG A 44 -5.29 -10.18 -25.17
CA ARG A 44 -4.76 -10.93 -24.01
C ARG A 44 -3.23 -10.87 -23.92
N ARG A 45 -2.54 -10.93 -25.05
CA ARG A 45 -1.06 -10.82 -25.10
C ARG A 45 -0.62 -9.38 -24.79
N MET A 46 -1.31 -8.37 -25.32
CA MET A 46 -1.06 -6.96 -25.00
C MET A 46 -1.22 -6.68 -23.50
N MET A 47 -2.27 -7.21 -22.87
CA MET A 47 -2.43 -7.07 -21.42
C MET A 47 -1.31 -7.72 -20.61
N ARG A 48 -0.70 -8.81 -21.09
CA ARG A 48 0.43 -9.47 -20.44
C ARG A 48 1.76 -8.73 -20.62
N MET A 49 1.92 -7.95 -21.69
CA MET A 49 3.15 -7.18 -21.92
C MET A 49 3.19 -5.85 -21.16
N PHE A 50 2.04 -5.22 -20.90
CA PHE A 50 2.00 -3.95 -20.16
C PHE A 50 2.41 -4.14 -18.70
N HIS A 51 2.88 -3.07 -18.08
CA HIS A 51 3.19 -3.09 -16.64
C HIS A 51 1.95 -3.38 -15.82
N SER A 52 2.12 -4.00 -14.65
CA SER A 52 1.01 -4.40 -13.79
C SER A 52 0.15 -3.22 -13.33
N ASP A 53 0.78 -2.06 -13.07
CA ASP A 53 0.08 -0.83 -12.69
C ASP A 53 -0.80 -0.30 -13.84
N LEU A 54 -0.31 -0.34 -15.08
CA LEU A 54 -1.10 -0.01 -16.26
C LEU A 54 -2.18 -1.06 -16.52
N ALA A 55 -1.86 -2.35 -16.42
CA ALA A 55 -2.79 -3.45 -16.68
C ALA A 55 -4.01 -3.40 -15.75
N VAL A 56 -3.83 -3.03 -14.48
CA VAL A 56 -4.93 -2.82 -13.52
C VAL A 56 -5.87 -1.70 -14.01
N VAL A 57 -5.30 -0.57 -14.44
CA VAL A 57 -6.09 0.57 -14.95
C VAL A 57 -6.77 0.23 -16.28
N ILE A 58 -6.07 -0.45 -17.19
CA ILE A 58 -6.62 -0.87 -18.49
C ILE A 58 -7.80 -1.83 -18.30
N SER A 59 -7.71 -2.72 -17.31
CA SER A 59 -8.76 -3.70 -16.98
C SER A 59 -9.93 -3.07 -16.20
N SER A 60 -9.77 -1.86 -15.70
CA SER A 60 -10.82 -1.17 -14.94
C SER A 60 -12.02 -0.84 -15.83
N GLY A 61 -13.22 -0.84 -15.23
CA GLY A 61 -14.49 -0.68 -15.92
C GLY A 61 -15.35 -1.94 -15.86
N PRO A 62 -16.51 -1.93 -16.54
CA PRO A 62 -17.46 -3.05 -16.51
C PRO A 62 -16.87 -4.36 -17.06
N HIS A 63 -15.97 -4.25 -18.05
CA HIS A 63 -15.24 -5.37 -18.63
C HIS A 63 -13.83 -4.94 -19.09
N PRO A 64 -12.89 -5.90 -19.19
CA PRO A 64 -11.59 -5.70 -19.84
C PRO A 64 -11.74 -5.24 -21.31
N PRO A 65 -10.70 -4.66 -21.92
CA PRO A 65 -10.76 -4.27 -23.32
C PRO A 65 -11.03 -5.49 -24.20
N LEU A 66 -11.89 -5.33 -25.21
CA LEU A 66 -12.25 -6.40 -26.14
C LEU A 66 -11.55 -6.26 -27.49
N THR A 67 -11.15 -5.04 -27.84
CA THR A 67 -10.46 -4.72 -29.10
C THR A 67 -9.06 -4.18 -28.85
N VAL A 68 -8.19 -4.28 -29.86
CA VAL A 68 -6.82 -3.73 -29.79
C VAL A 68 -6.87 -2.21 -29.64
N ALA A 69 -7.76 -1.55 -30.38
CA ALA A 69 -7.90 -0.10 -30.33
C ALA A 69 -8.30 0.38 -28.93
N GLU A 70 -9.24 -0.32 -28.27
CA GLU A 70 -9.64 -0.01 -26.91
C GLU A 70 -8.49 -0.26 -25.91
N CYS A 71 -7.78 -1.38 -26.05
CA CYS A 71 -6.64 -1.73 -25.21
C CYS A 71 -5.55 -0.63 -25.28
N VAL A 72 -5.17 -0.21 -26.48
CA VAL A 72 -4.17 0.85 -26.70
C VAL A 72 -4.66 2.20 -26.15
N SER A 73 -5.90 2.57 -26.42
CA SER A 73 -6.47 3.86 -25.96
C SER A 73 -6.58 3.94 -24.44
N ARG A 74 -6.91 2.82 -23.77
CA ARG A 74 -6.88 2.73 -22.31
C ARG A 74 -5.44 2.77 -21.79
N ALA A 75 -4.49 2.10 -22.45
CA ALA A 75 -3.09 2.06 -22.05
C ALA A 75 -2.40 3.43 -22.11
N ILE A 76 -2.61 4.21 -23.18
CA ILE A 76 -2.05 5.56 -23.33
C ILE A 76 -2.57 6.48 -22.21
N ARG A 77 -3.88 6.42 -21.92
CA ARG A 77 -4.46 7.19 -20.82
C ARG A 77 -3.92 6.74 -19.46
N ALA A 78 -3.80 5.43 -19.25
CA ALA A 78 -3.23 4.88 -18.03
C ALA A 78 -1.79 5.35 -17.83
N GLU A 79 -0.95 5.32 -18.86
CA GLU A 79 0.45 5.77 -18.81
C GLU A 79 0.55 7.23 -18.37
N TYR A 80 -0.29 8.10 -18.94
CA TYR A 80 -0.34 9.51 -18.54
C TYR A 80 -0.66 9.68 -17.05
N TRP A 81 -1.77 9.12 -16.57
CA TRP A 81 -2.23 9.32 -15.19
C TRP A 81 -1.34 8.63 -14.16
N VAL A 82 -0.86 7.41 -14.47
CA VAL A 82 0.08 6.69 -13.60
C VAL A 82 1.42 7.42 -13.54
N GLY A 83 1.89 7.95 -14.67
CA GLY A 83 3.09 8.80 -14.72
C GLY A 83 2.96 10.04 -13.83
N GLN A 84 1.83 10.76 -13.94
CA GLN A 84 1.54 11.93 -13.10
C GLN A 84 1.52 11.58 -11.60
N ASN A 85 0.87 10.47 -11.22
CA ASN A 85 0.81 10.03 -9.84
C ASN A 85 2.20 9.63 -9.29
N LYS A 86 3.02 8.94 -10.11
CA LYS A 86 4.40 8.58 -9.74
C LYS A 86 5.27 9.83 -9.55
N GLU A 87 5.12 10.83 -10.40
CA GLU A 87 5.85 12.09 -10.29
C GLU A 87 5.47 12.87 -9.02
N GLN A 88 4.17 13.01 -8.75
CA GLN A 88 3.68 13.68 -7.53
C GLN A 88 4.14 12.95 -6.26
N GLN A 89 4.07 11.61 -6.28
CA GLN A 89 4.56 10.79 -5.19
C GLN A 89 6.08 10.95 -4.99
N ALA A 90 6.86 10.98 -6.08
CA ALA A 90 8.30 11.22 -6.01
C ALA A 90 8.64 12.59 -5.41
N LYS A 91 7.91 13.65 -5.79
CA LYS A 91 8.04 15.00 -5.21
C LYS A 91 7.75 14.99 -3.71
N PHE A 92 6.61 14.42 -3.31
CA PHE A 92 6.22 14.30 -1.90
C PHE A 92 7.26 13.54 -1.05
N PHE A 93 7.80 12.43 -1.56
CA PHE A 93 8.84 11.68 -0.84
C PHE A 93 10.18 12.42 -0.79
N LYS A 94 10.51 13.20 -1.82
CA LYS A 94 11.72 14.05 -1.83
C LYS A 94 11.64 15.15 -0.78
N GLU A 95 10.55 15.90 -0.75
CA GLU A 95 10.29 16.96 0.24
C GLU A 95 10.36 16.42 1.68
N LYS A 96 9.70 15.27 1.93
CA LYS A 96 9.72 14.63 3.25
C LYS A 96 11.12 14.15 3.68
N LYS A 97 11.98 13.78 2.72
CA LYS A 97 13.37 13.40 2.99
C LYS A 97 14.22 14.63 3.31
N GLU A 98 14.00 15.73 2.62
CA GLU A 98 14.67 17.01 2.86
C GLU A 98 14.27 17.61 4.21
N GLU A 99 12.99 17.59 4.58
CA GLU A 99 12.49 18.01 5.90
C GLU A 99 13.17 17.24 7.05
N LYS A 100 13.24 15.90 6.94
CA LYS A 100 13.95 15.08 7.93
C LYS A 100 15.44 15.39 8.01
N THR A 101 16.06 15.73 6.88
CA THR A 101 17.50 16.07 6.82
C THR A 101 17.75 17.44 7.47
N GLN A 102 16.90 18.42 7.20
CA GLN A 102 16.94 19.75 7.82
C GLN A 102 16.65 19.69 9.32
N ALA A 103 15.68 18.89 9.77
CA ALA A 103 15.40 18.68 11.19
C ALA A 103 16.63 18.10 11.93
N LYS A 104 17.33 17.16 11.31
CA LYS A 104 18.56 16.56 11.86
C LYS A 104 19.72 17.56 11.91
N GLN A 105 19.84 18.45 10.92
CA GLN A 105 20.85 19.51 10.90
C GLN A 105 20.54 20.64 11.89
N ASN A 106 19.27 21.03 12.07
CA ASN A 106 18.88 22.02 13.08
C ASN A 106 19.11 21.50 14.50
N GLN A 107 18.88 20.20 14.74
CA GLN A 107 19.25 19.57 16.01
C GLN A 107 20.76 19.62 16.28
N ALA A 108 21.60 19.52 15.23
CA ALA A 108 23.05 19.65 15.35
C ALA A 108 23.53 21.11 15.53
N ARG A 109 22.79 22.11 15.02
CA ARG A 109 23.11 23.55 15.15
C ARG A 109 22.64 24.18 16.47
N LEU A 110 21.62 23.62 17.14
CA LEU A 110 21.10 24.10 18.42
C LEU A 110 21.92 23.65 19.65
N GLY A 111 23.11 23.08 19.45
CA GLY A 111 24.08 22.92 20.54
C GLY A 111 23.63 22.04 21.71
N GLN A 112 22.73 21.07 21.51
CA GLN A 112 22.61 19.97 22.47
C GLN A 112 23.70 18.94 22.16
N THR A 113 24.77 19.04 22.94
CA THR A 113 25.93 18.17 22.96
C THR A 113 25.54 16.68 22.91
N PRO A 114 25.98 15.92 21.89
CA PRO A 114 26.13 14.49 22.04
C PRO A 114 27.40 14.30 22.87
N GLN A 115 27.24 13.99 24.17
CA GLN A 115 28.35 13.57 25.01
C GLN A 115 28.87 12.23 24.47
N GLN A 116 29.84 12.29 23.54
CA GLN A 116 30.68 11.15 23.18
C GLN A 116 31.53 10.80 24.40
N LYS A 117 31.44 9.55 24.86
CA LYS A 117 32.52 8.92 25.61
C LYS A 117 32.89 7.62 24.92
N GLY A 118 33.85 7.73 24.01
CA GLY A 118 34.79 6.66 23.71
C GLY A 118 36.16 7.09 24.24
N GLY A 119 36.80 6.26 25.05
CA GLY A 119 38.13 6.51 25.60
C GLY A 119 38.48 5.57 26.76
N GLN A 120 39.22 4.51 26.44
CA GLN A 120 39.81 3.53 27.35
C GLN A 120 40.82 4.17 28.32
N GLY A 121 40.98 3.59 29.52
CA GLY A 121 42.28 3.60 30.22
C GLY A 121 42.31 4.05 31.69
N ASN A 122 41.96 3.13 32.58
CA ASN A 122 42.62 2.80 33.87
C ASN A 122 42.68 3.78 35.07
N GLN A 123 42.05 3.32 36.18
CA GLN A 123 42.52 3.34 37.59
C GLN A 123 42.74 4.72 38.26
N GLN A 124 42.13 5.12 39.38
CA GLN A 124 41.72 4.37 40.58
C GLN A 124 40.55 5.06 41.33
N ASN A 125 39.68 4.20 41.89
CA ASN A 125 39.06 4.29 43.21
C ASN A 125 37.93 5.31 43.50
N PHE A 126 36.69 5.03 43.06
CA PHE A 126 35.42 5.39 43.76
C PHE A 126 34.28 4.42 43.33
N PRO A 127 33.26 4.15 44.17
CA PRO A 127 32.72 2.81 44.39
C PRO A 127 31.72 2.28 43.34
N GLN A 128 31.76 0.95 43.22
CA GLN A 128 30.98 0.03 42.39
C GLN A 128 29.45 0.23 42.52
N LYS A 129 28.77 0.56 41.41
CA LYS A 129 27.33 0.26 41.23
C LYS A 129 27.14 -0.62 39.99
N LYS A 130 27.18 -1.93 40.24
CA LYS A 130 26.50 -2.93 39.42
C LYS A 130 25.00 -2.60 39.39
N ASN A 131 24.29 -3.11 38.37
CA ASN A 131 22.83 -3.24 38.24
C ASN A 131 22.17 -2.30 37.20
N ALA A 132 22.45 -2.53 35.90
CA ALA A 132 21.34 -2.51 34.95
C ALA A 132 20.62 -3.84 35.15
N PRO A 133 19.37 -3.85 35.61
CA PRO A 133 18.77 -5.11 36.00
C PRO A 133 18.15 -5.68 34.72
N ASP A 134 18.46 -6.95 34.48
CA ASP A 134 17.97 -7.75 33.37
C ASP A 134 16.45 -7.54 33.19
N SER A 135 15.88 -7.67 31.99
CA SER A 135 14.41 -7.56 31.81
C SER A 135 13.60 -8.53 32.70
N ASN A 136 14.29 -9.47 33.35
CA ASN A 136 13.81 -10.44 34.31
C ASN A 136 13.78 -9.96 35.79
N SER A 137 14.26 -8.76 36.11
CA SER A 137 14.35 -8.25 37.49
C SER A 137 13.14 -7.43 37.97
N TYR A 138 12.31 -6.97 37.04
CA TYR A 138 11.13 -6.18 37.39
C TYR A 138 10.02 -7.12 37.83
N LEU A 139 9.39 -6.83 38.97
CA LEU A 139 8.20 -7.55 39.42
C LEU A 139 7.10 -7.40 38.36
N THR A 140 6.39 -8.50 38.09
CA THR A 140 5.24 -8.50 37.19
C THR A 140 4.20 -7.52 37.73
N CYS A 141 3.81 -6.54 36.92
CA CYS A 141 2.80 -5.59 37.31
C CYS A 141 1.46 -6.30 37.52
N GLN A 142 0.90 -6.21 38.73
CA GLN A 142 -0.37 -6.84 39.09
C GLN A 142 -1.57 -6.27 38.30
N LYS A 143 -1.45 -5.07 37.73
CA LYS A 143 -2.51 -4.42 36.93
C LYS A 143 -2.58 -4.89 35.48
N CYS A 144 -1.45 -5.25 34.86
CA CYS A 144 -1.40 -5.57 33.43
C CYS A 144 -0.68 -6.87 33.07
N GLY A 145 -0.13 -7.57 34.07
CA GLY A 145 0.58 -8.84 33.89
C GLY A 145 1.93 -8.71 33.18
N ARG A 146 2.44 -7.49 32.92
CA ARG A 146 3.72 -7.25 32.22
C ARG A 146 4.75 -6.62 33.13
N ARG A 147 6.03 -6.80 32.79
CA ARG A 147 7.18 -6.25 33.52
C ARG A 147 7.62 -4.94 32.90
N HIS A 148 7.61 -3.86 33.69
CA HIS A 148 8.10 -2.55 33.26
C HIS A 148 8.64 -1.75 34.46
N PRO A 149 9.66 -0.92 34.25
CA PRO A 149 10.05 0.09 35.23
C PRO A 149 9.05 1.27 35.21
N GLY A 150 8.68 1.78 36.39
CA GLY A 150 7.79 2.93 36.54
C GLY A 150 6.29 2.60 36.47
N ASP A 151 5.45 3.64 36.51
CA ASP A 151 3.99 3.52 36.65
C ASP A 151 3.32 2.78 35.49
N CYS A 152 2.33 1.95 35.84
CA CYS A 152 1.58 1.16 34.88
C CYS A 152 0.59 2.04 34.11
N ARG A 153 0.92 2.38 32.86
CA ARG A 153 0.03 3.14 31.96
C ARG A 153 -1.09 2.31 31.33
N ALA A 154 -1.30 1.07 31.79
CA ALA A 154 -2.38 0.21 31.30
C ALA A 154 -3.78 0.75 31.64
N GLU A 155 -3.90 1.52 32.72
CA GLU A 155 -5.15 2.18 33.12
C GLU A 155 -5.23 3.64 32.61
N THR A 156 -4.11 4.27 32.24
CA THR A 156 -4.09 5.71 31.88
C THR A 156 -4.25 5.99 30.39
N SER A 157 -4.55 5.00 29.56
CA SER A 157 -4.76 5.25 28.12
C SER A 157 -6.23 5.55 27.83
N HIS A 158 -6.71 6.64 28.43
CA HIS A 158 -7.95 7.29 28.03
C HIS A 158 -7.68 7.97 26.68
N TYR A 159 -8.48 7.58 25.68
CA TYR A 159 -8.54 8.11 24.31
C TYR A 159 -7.42 7.66 23.38
N PHE A 160 -7.77 7.31 22.15
CA PHE A 160 -7.30 7.93 20.90
C PHE A 160 -7.89 7.14 19.70
N LEU A 161 -9.08 7.59 19.27
CA LEU A 161 -9.57 7.71 17.88
C LEU A 161 -11.09 7.98 17.83
N CYS A 162 -11.87 7.55 18.85
CA CYS A 162 -13.33 7.73 18.86
C CYS A 162 -13.90 8.62 19.98
N GLY A 163 -13.06 9.11 20.90
CA GLY A 163 -13.52 10.04 21.95
C GLY A 163 -14.44 9.44 23.03
N LYS A 164 -14.54 8.11 23.17
CA LYS A 164 -15.33 7.45 24.23
C LYS A 164 -14.46 6.55 25.11
N GLU A 165 -14.70 6.61 26.42
CA GLU A 165 -14.04 5.79 27.44
C GLU A 165 -14.57 4.34 27.45
N GLY A 166 -13.78 3.41 28.02
CA GLY A 166 -14.23 2.03 28.29
C GLY A 166 -13.67 0.91 27.41
N HIS A 167 -12.75 1.18 26.46
CA HIS A 167 -12.10 0.11 25.67
C HIS A 167 -10.74 0.53 25.12
N TYR A 168 -9.84 -0.45 24.89
CA TYR A 168 -8.53 -0.18 24.28
C TYR A 168 -8.65 0.22 22.80
N ALA A 169 -7.74 1.06 22.30
CA ALA A 169 -7.78 1.53 20.90
C ALA A 169 -7.74 0.40 19.85
N ARG A 170 -7.09 -0.73 20.18
CA ARG A 170 -7.06 -1.93 19.32
C ARG A 170 -8.41 -2.67 19.28
N THR A 171 -9.21 -2.53 20.33
CA THR A 171 -10.55 -3.11 20.46
C THR A 171 -11.65 -2.08 20.17
N CYS A 172 -11.29 -0.90 19.65
CA CYS A 172 -12.26 0.12 19.27
C CYS A 172 -13.01 -0.32 18.01
N TYR A 173 -14.33 -0.41 18.11
CA TYR A 173 -15.22 -0.74 16.99
C TYR A 173 -15.19 0.31 15.87
N LEU A 174 -14.76 1.54 16.17
CA LEU A 174 -14.61 2.63 15.21
C LEU A 174 -13.18 2.75 14.66
N ASN A 175 -12.24 1.92 15.11
CA ASN A 175 -10.88 1.94 14.59
C ASN A 175 -10.84 1.31 13.18
N PRO A 176 -10.41 2.05 12.14
CA PRO A 176 -10.27 1.53 10.78
C PRO A 176 -9.18 0.45 10.65
N GLN A 177 -8.31 0.28 11.65
CA GLN A 177 -7.30 -0.78 11.70
C GLN A 177 -7.76 -2.03 12.48
N ASN A 178 -9.01 -2.07 12.99
CA ASN A 178 -9.52 -3.25 13.69
C ASN A 178 -9.91 -4.35 12.67
N PRO A 179 -9.30 -5.55 12.72
CA PRO A 179 -9.60 -6.63 11.78
C PRO A 179 -11.06 -7.08 11.80
N GLN A 180 -11.78 -6.96 12.93
CA GLN A 180 -13.22 -7.29 13.00
C GLN A 180 -14.10 -6.32 12.19
N ASN A 181 -13.65 -5.08 11.95
CA ASN A 181 -14.43 -4.07 11.22
C ASN A 181 -14.31 -4.22 9.70
N GLN A 182 -13.28 -4.92 9.21
CA GLN A 182 -13.15 -5.26 7.78
C GLN A 182 -14.22 -6.25 7.32
N GLN A 183 -14.62 -7.21 8.18
CA GLN A 183 -15.67 -8.17 7.86
C GLN A 183 -17.08 -7.57 7.91
N ARG A 184 -17.34 -6.59 8.80
CA ARG A 184 -18.68 -6.01 8.90
C ARG A 184 -19.03 -5.04 7.78
N ARG A 185 -18.05 -4.38 7.16
CA ARG A 185 -18.27 -3.53 5.97
C ARG A 185 -18.74 -4.31 4.75
N GLN A 186 -18.37 -5.58 4.62
CA GLN A 186 -18.87 -6.45 3.54
C GLN A 186 -20.33 -6.89 3.81
N GLY A 187 -20.69 -7.15 5.07
CA GLY A 187 -22.07 -7.53 5.44
C GLY A 187 -23.10 -6.40 5.30
N SER A 188 -22.74 -5.15 5.61
CA SER A 188 -23.69 -4.02 5.51
C SER A 188 -23.92 -3.53 4.08
N GLN A 189 -23.02 -3.82 3.13
CA GLN A 189 -23.24 -3.54 1.70
C GLN A 189 -24.19 -4.56 1.04
N LEU A 190 -24.15 -5.83 1.46
CA LEU A 190 -25.04 -6.87 0.89
C LEU A 190 -26.51 -6.65 1.27
N HIS A 191 -26.80 -6.22 2.50
CA HIS A 191 -28.18 -5.96 2.92
C HIS A 191 -28.78 -4.68 2.28
N ALA A 192 -27.96 -3.66 2.06
CA ALA A 192 -28.40 -2.41 1.42
C ALA A 192 -28.61 -2.56 -0.11
N ALA A 193 -27.94 -3.50 -0.75
CA ALA A 193 -28.17 -3.85 -2.16
C ALA A 193 -29.47 -4.66 -2.34
N GLN A 194 -29.88 -5.43 -1.33
CA GLN A 194 -31.05 -6.30 -1.43
C GLN A 194 -32.39 -5.54 -1.26
N MET A 195 -32.42 -4.41 -0.52
CA MET A 195 -33.63 -3.58 -0.40
C MET A 195 -33.90 -2.64 -1.60
N LYS A 196 -33.07 -2.65 -2.65
CA LYS A 196 -33.27 -1.84 -3.86
C LYS A 196 -33.91 -2.60 -5.03
N LEU A 197 -34.19 -3.89 -4.88
CA LEU A 197 -34.81 -4.73 -5.92
C LEU A 197 -36.30 -5.02 -5.67
N GLU A 198 -36.81 -4.79 -4.46
CA GLU A 198 -38.23 -4.99 -4.14
C GLU A 198 -38.92 -3.62 -4.08
N GLY A 199 -39.44 -3.18 -5.23
CA GLY A 199 -40.27 -1.97 -5.33
C GLY A 199 -41.58 -2.11 -4.54
N PRO A 200 -42.23 -0.99 -4.15
CA PRO A 200 -43.47 -1.05 -3.39
C PRO A 200 -44.59 -1.71 -4.22
N ALA A 201 -45.34 -2.61 -3.57
CA ALA A 201 -46.48 -3.29 -4.15
C ALA A 201 -47.52 -2.29 -4.67
N VAL A 202 -47.80 -2.36 -5.98
CA VAL A 202 -48.86 -1.59 -6.63
C VAL A 202 -50.20 -2.16 -6.20
N THR A 203 -50.92 -1.43 -5.34
CA THR A 203 -52.31 -1.75 -5.01
C THR A 203 -53.21 -1.24 -6.12
N THR A 204 -53.70 -2.14 -6.96
CA THR A 204 -54.78 -1.87 -7.91
C THR A 204 -56.07 -1.58 -7.14
N ARG A 205 -56.64 -0.38 -7.27
CA ARG A 205 -58.07 -0.17 -7.03
C ARG A 205 -58.73 0.26 -8.33
N LEU A 206 -59.52 -0.65 -8.89
CA LEU A 206 -60.58 -0.35 -9.86
C LEU A 206 -61.62 0.53 -9.19
N SER A 207 -62.02 1.63 -9.84
CA SER A 207 -63.41 2.06 -10.07
C SER A 207 -63.39 3.25 -11.02
#